data_AF-A0A0A9WE42-F1
#
_entry.id   AF-A0A0A9WE42-F1
#
_cell.length_a   1.000
_cell.length_b   1.000
_cell.length_c   1.000
_cell.angle_alpha   90.00
_cell.angle_beta   90.00
_cell.angle_gamma   90.00
#
_symmetry.space_group_name_H-M   'P 1'
#
loop_
_entity.id
_entity.type
_entity.pdbx_description
1 polymer ?
#
loop_
_entity_poly.entity_id
_entity_poly.type
_entity_poly.pdbx_seq_one_letter_code
_entity_poly.pdbx_strand_id
1 'polypeptide(L)'
;MINQAAFEAARRGGNSVSVLDIENAKDKLQLGHPRDNFSMPVSEAKKTAYHEGGHALIALTTKGSMPIYKATIMPRGSALGYVYQVPEKDTIHMTNQQMQARIDVALAGRAAEEIIYGSDKITTGCSNDLEHATELIMHMIVDCGFSNLGIVNEEYTTMSDSKKYKVEKEAIAILHSSYQRVR
;
A
#
# COMPACT_ATOMS: atom_id res chain seq x y z
N MET A 1 -9.41 20.01 -6.26
CA MET A 1 -7.97 20.23 -6.47
C MET A 1 -7.63 21.71 -6.72
N ILE A 2 -8.14 22.34 -7.78
CA ILE A 2 -7.75 23.72 -8.15
C ILE A 2 -8.01 24.75 -7.04
N ASN A 3 -9.15 24.68 -6.35
CA ASN A 3 -9.43 25.56 -5.21
C ASN A 3 -8.39 25.40 -4.07
N GLN A 4 -7.97 24.17 -3.79
CA GLN A 4 -6.94 23.91 -2.79
C GLN A 4 -5.58 24.45 -3.23
N ALA A 5 -5.24 24.35 -4.52
CA ALA A 5 -4.00 24.93 -5.06
C ALA A 5 -4.01 26.47 -4.97
N ALA A 6 -5.14 27.11 -5.26
CA ALA A 6 -5.30 28.55 -5.07
C ALA A 6 -5.14 28.97 -3.61
N PHE A 7 -5.68 28.18 -2.67
CA PHE A 7 -5.49 28.40 -1.24
C PHE A 7 -4.02 28.27 -0.82
N GLU A 8 -3.29 27.25 -1.28
CA GLU A 8 -1.85 27.10 -0.98
C GLU A 8 -1.02 28.26 -1.57
N ALA A 9 -1.34 28.69 -2.80
CA ALA A 9 -0.70 29.85 -3.43
C ALA A 9 -0.92 31.14 -2.62
N ALA A 10 -2.14 31.37 -2.15
CA ALA A 10 -2.47 32.49 -1.27
C ALA A 10 -1.72 32.40 0.08
N ARG A 11 -1.63 31.19 0.67
CA ARG A 11 -0.93 30.95 1.94
C ARG A 11 0.56 31.30 1.88
N ARG A 12 1.24 31.05 0.75
CA ARG A 12 2.65 31.48 0.57
C ARG A 12 2.80 32.95 0.15
N GLY A 13 1.71 33.72 0.02
CA GLY A 13 1.73 35.10 -0.47
C GLY A 13 1.99 35.23 -1.98
N GLY A 14 1.66 34.19 -2.77
CA GLY A 14 1.83 34.19 -4.21
C GLY A 14 0.69 34.91 -4.95
N ASN A 15 1.03 35.67 -6.00
CA ASN A 15 0.05 36.33 -6.87
C ASN A 15 -0.52 35.42 -7.98
N SER A 16 0.01 34.20 -8.11
CA SER A 16 -0.43 33.21 -9.10
C SER A 16 -0.23 31.79 -8.56
N VAL A 17 -1.03 30.86 -9.06
CA VAL A 17 -0.90 29.43 -8.77
C VAL A 17 0.27 28.85 -9.55
N SER A 18 1.21 28.25 -8.83
CA SER A 18 2.37 27.55 -9.40
C SER A 18 2.11 26.04 -9.48
N VAL A 19 2.95 25.33 -10.24
CA VAL A 19 2.92 23.86 -10.31
C VAL A 19 3.09 23.24 -8.91
N LEU A 20 3.96 23.81 -8.08
CA LEU A 20 4.17 23.36 -6.71
C LEU A 20 2.89 23.46 -5.86
N ASP A 21 2.07 24.50 -6.05
CA ASP A 21 0.81 24.65 -5.32
C ASP A 21 -0.20 23.56 -5.76
N ILE A 22 -0.19 23.18 -7.04
CA ILE A 22 -1.01 22.09 -7.58
C ILE A 22 -0.55 20.74 -7.05
N GLU A 23 0.76 20.48 -7.03
CA GLU A 23 1.34 19.25 -6.47
C GLU A 23 1.03 19.11 -4.98
N ASN A 24 1.22 20.18 -4.20
CA ASN A 24 0.88 20.18 -2.78
C ASN A 24 -0.61 19.97 -2.52
N ALA A 25 -1.47 20.58 -3.35
CA ALA A 25 -2.91 20.37 -3.27
C ALA A 25 -3.30 18.93 -3.61
N LYS A 26 -2.67 18.33 -4.62
CA LYS A 26 -2.87 16.92 -5.00
C LYS A 26 -2.42 16.00 -3.86
N ASP A 27 -1.20 16.18 -3.35
CA ASP A 27 -0.66 15.41 -2.23
C ASP A 27 -1.57 15.51 -1.00
N LYS A 28 -2.05 16.70 -0.67
CA LYS A 28 -2.94 16.93 0.48
C LYS A 28 -4.28 16.21 0.34
N LEU A 29 -4.83 16.15 -0.88
CA LEU A 29 -6.09 15.46 -1.16
C LEU A 29 -5.91 13.94 -1.17
N GLN A 30 -4.80 13.44 -1.69
CA GLN A 30 -4.56 12.00 -1.84
C GLN A 30 -3.98 11.35 -0.58
N LEU A 31 -3.11 12.06 0.14
CA LEU A 31 -2.28 11.52 1.22
C LEU A 31 -2.58 12.18 2.57
N GLY A 32 -3.40 13.22 2.58
CA GLY A 32 -3.77 13.96 3.78
C GLY A 32 -2.82 15.12 4.12
N HIS A 33 -3.17 15.80 5.20
CA HIS A 33 -2.47 17.00 5.65
C HIS A 33 -1.06 16.67 6.15
N PRO A 34 -0.03 17.43 5.76
CA PRO A 34 1.30 17.29 6.33
C PRO A 34 1.27 17.66 7.82
N ARG A 35 2.06 16.95 8.62
CA ARG A 35 2.22 17.26 10.05
C ARG A 35 3.53 17.99 10.28
N ASP A 36 3.56 19.27 9.92
CA ASP A 36 4.79 20.09 9.93
C ASP A 36 5.43 20.21 11.32
N ASN A 37 4.63 20.12 12.39
CA ASN A 37 5.10 20.19 13.79
C ASN A 37 5.42 18.80 14.39
N PHE A 38 5.38 17.72 13.61
CA PHE A 38 5.66 16.39 14.12
C PHE A 38 7.17 16.15 14.19
N SER A 39 7.71 16.14 15.41
CA SER A 39 9.09 15.74 15.66
C SER A 39 9.17 14.23 15.86
N MET A 40 9.76 13.53 14.90
CA MET A 40 10.00 12.09 14.96
C MET A 40 11.43 11.82 15.45
N PRO A 41 11.64 10.96 16.47
CA PRO A 41 12.98 10.52 16.84
C PRO A 41 13.70 9.88 15.65
N VAL A 42 15.01 10.11 15.54
CA VAL A 42 15.83 9.57 14.42
C VAL A 42 15.72 8.05 14.30
N SER A 43 15.57 7.33 15.41
CA SER A 43 15.36 5.89 15.42
C SER A 43 14.06 5.45 14.74
N GLU A 44 12.96 6.18 14.97
CA GLU A 44 11.66 5.91 14.36
C GLU A 44 11.62 6.34 12.89
N ALA A 45 12.29 7.45 12.56
CA ALA A 45 12.47 7.88 11.17
C ALA A 45 13.26 6.84 10.37
N LYS A 46 14.28 6.23 10.98
CA LYS A 46 15.06 5.15 10.35
C LYS A 46 14.21 3.90 10.11
N LYS A 47 13.37 3.49 11.07
CA LYS A 47 12.45 2.36 10.87
C LYS A 47 11.48 2.63 9.73
N THR A 48 10.86 3.81 9.74
CA THR A 48 9.95 4.26 8.67
C THR A 48 10.66 4.25 7.32
N ALA A 49 11.91 4.71 7.26
CA ALA A 49 12.69 4.69 6.02
C ALA A 49 12.94 3.28 5.48
N TYR A 50 13.20 2.29 6.34
CA TYR A 50 13.31 0.90 5.87
C TYR A 50 11.97 0.33 5.45
N HIS A 51 10.90 0.65 6.17
CA HIS A 51 9.54 0.22 5.84
C HIS A 51 9.12 0.72 4.46
N GLU A 52 9.15 2.04 4.24
CA GLU A 52 8.83 2.64 2.94
C GLU A 52 9.84 2.23 1.86
N GLY A 53 11.11 2.05 2.23
CA GLY A 53 12.15 1.53 1.35
C GLY A 53 11.84 0.12 0.84
N GLY A 54 11.26 -0.74 1.70
CA GLY A 54 10.79 -2.07 1.34
C GLY A 54 9.68 -2.01 0.29
N HIS A 55 8.63 -1.24 0.54
CA HIS A 55 7.56 -1.01 -0.43
C HIS A 55 8.11 -0.51 -1.76
N ALA A 56 8.98 0.50 -1.75
CA ALA A 56 9.54 1.09 -2.96
C ALA A 56 10.39 0.07 -3.74
N LEU A 57 11.24 -0.69 -3.06
CA LEU A 57 12.12 -1.66 -3.72
C LEU A 57 11.32 -2.77 -4.41
N ILE A 58 10.34 -3.35 -3.72
CA ILE A 58 9.50 -4.41 -4.28
C ILE A 58 8.60 -3.86 -5.39
N ALA A 59 8.10 -2.63 -5.25
CA ALA A 59 7.30 -2.00 -6.28
C ALA A 59 8.08 -1.74 -7.57
N LEU A 60 9.39 -1.48 -7.50
CA LEU A 60 10.26 -1.26 -8.66
C LEU A 60 10.73 -2.56 -9.32
N THR A 61 10.88 -3.64 -8.55
CA THR A 61 11.44 -4.91 -9.04
C THR A 61 10.38 -5.93 -9.45
N THR A 62 9.15 -5.81 -8.94
CA THR A 62 8.08 -6.79 -9.21
C THR A 62 7.35 -6.51 -10.52
N LYS A 63 7.35 -7.49 -11.42
CA LYS A 63 6.62 -7.40 -12.69
C LYS A 63 5.11 -7.30 -12.45
N GLY A 64 4.46 -6.33 -13.09
CA GLY A 64 3.03 -6.05 -12.93
C GLY A 64 2.70 -5.08 -11.80
N SER A 65 3.71 -4.63 -11.05
CA SER A 65 3.56 -3.52 -10.11
C SER A 65 3.29 -2.20 -10.84
N MET A 66 2.61 -1.28 -10.17
CA MET A 66 2.37 0.07 -10.67
C MET A 66 3.61 0.95 -10.45
N PRO A 67 3.89 1.92 -11.34
CA PRO A 67 5.03 2.80 -11.17
C PRO A 67 4.85 3.68 -9.92
N ILE A 68 5.96 3.96 -9.25
CA ILE A 68 5.99 4.83 -8.08
C ILE A 68 5.93 6.28 -8.55
N TYR A 69 4.97 7.03 -8.01
CA TYR A 69 4.89 8.47 -8.17
C TYR A 69 5.69 9.20 -7.09
N LYS A 70 5.59 8.74 -5.84
CA LYS A 70 6.26 9.38 -4.70
C LYS A 70 6.53 8.39 -3.58
N ALA A 71 7.72 8.44 -3.00
CA ALA A 71 8.06 7.74 -1.77
C ALA A 71 8.59 8.75 -0.75
N THR A 72 8.10 8.71 0.49
CA THR A 72 8.56 9.64 1.54
C THR A 72 8.35 9.08 2.94
N ILE A 73 9.17 9.56 3.87
CA ILE A 73 9.08 9.30 5.32
C ILE A 73 8.49 10.50 6.07
N MET A 74 7.97 11.48 5.33
CA MET A 74 7.34 12.66 5.92
C MET A 74 5.92 12.31 6.34
N PRO A 75 5.56 12.50 7.62
CA PRO A 75 4.27 12.06 8.13
C PRO A 75 3.12 12.88 7.56
N ARG A 76 2.06 12.21 7.16
CA ARG A 76 0.81 12.82 6.66
C ARG A 76 -0.40 12.08 7.20
N GLY A 77 -1.41 12.84 7.64
CA GLY A 77 -2.60 12.24 8.25
C GLY A 77 -2.22 11.30 9.40
N SER A 78 -2.68 10.04 9.31
CA SER A 78 -2.36 8.96 10.25
C SER A 78 -1.06 8.20 9.93
N ALA A 79 -0.50 8.37 8.73
CA ALA A 79 0.67 7.63 8.28
C ALA A 79 1.99 8.35 8.61
N LEU A 80 3.03 7.57 8.90
CA LEU A 80 4.38 8.08 9.18
C LEU A 80 5.27 8.18 7.93
N GLY A 81 4.91 7.45 6.88
CA GLY A 81 5.50 7.49 5.55
C GLY A 81 4.48 6.99 4.53
N TYR A 82 4.83 7.05 3.25
CA TYR A 82 4.04 6.43 2.18
C TYR A 82 4.87 6.21 0.91
N VAL A 83 4.59 5.10 0.23
CA VAL A 83 4.93 4.87 -1.18
C VAL A 83 3.65 4.91 -2.01
N TYR A 84 3.48 6.01 -2.74
CA TYR A 84 2.33 6.23 -3.60
C TYR A 84 2.61 5.77 -5.03
N GLN A 85 1.78 4.84 -5.51
CA GLN A 85 1.83 4.32 -6.87
C GLN A 85 0.68 4.89 -7.70
N VAL A 86 0.93 5.18 -8.97
CA VAL A 86 -0.09 5.71 -9.90
C VAL A 86 -0.13 4.83 -11.14
N PRO A 87 -1.29 4.35 -11.59
CA PRO A 87 -1.37 3.57 -12.81
C PRO A 87 -1.04 4.44 -14.04
N GLU A 88 -0.37 3.87 -15.04
CA GLU A 88 -0.02 4.59 -16.28
C GLU A 88 -1.24 4.96 -17.13
N LYS A 89 -2.31 4.18 -17.00
CA LYS A 89 -3.57 4.34 -17.72
C LYS A 89 -4.71 4.09 -16.74
N ASP A 90 -5.87 4.66 -17.01
CA ASP A 90 -7.07 4.33 -16.26
C ASP A 90 -7.42 2.85 -16.49
N THR A 91 -7.17 2.02 -15.48
CA THR A 91 -7.45 0.58 -15.53
C THR A 91 -8.75 0.30 -14.80
N ILE A 92 -9.72 -0.28 -15.49
CA ILE A 92 -10.99 -0.75 -14.90
C ILE A 92 -10.81 -2.15 -14.29
N HIS A 93 -9.92 -2.96 -14.85
CA HIS A 93 -9.69 -4.34 -14.45
C HIS A 93 -8.23 -4.60 -14.11
N MET A 94 -7.99 -5.60 -13.26
CA MET A 94 -6.67 -6.05 -12.87
C MET A 94 -6.46 -7.52 -13.21
N THR A 95 -5.28 -7.84 -13.71
CA THR A 95 -4.84 -9.21 -13.92
C THR A 95 -4.42 -9.85 -12.60
N ASN A 96 -4.43 -11.19 -12.53
CA ASN A 96 -3.88 -11.94 -11.40
C ASN A 96 -2.43 -11.53 -11.09
N GLN A 97 -1.60 -11.32 -12.12
CA GLN A 97 -0.22 -10.84 -11.94
C GLN A 97 -0.15 -9.48 -11.23
N GLN A 98 -1.02 -8.54 -11.59
CA GLN A 98 -1.06 -7.23 -10.93
C GLN A 98 -1.57 -7.33 -9.49
N MET A 99 -2.53 -8.20 -9.21
CA MET A 99 -3.01 -8.44 -7.84
C MET A 99 -1.91 -9.06 -6.98
N GLN A 100 -1.20 -10.06 -7.49
CA GLN A 100 -0.03 -10.65 -6.81
C GLN A 100 1.06 -9.61 -6.55
N ALA A 101 1.36 -8.76 -7.53
CA ALA A 101 2.34 -7.69 -7.35
C ALA A 101 1.93 -6.69 -6.26
N ARG A 102 0.64 -6.37 -6.14
CA ARG A 102 0.15 -5.50 -5.06
C ARG A 102 0.25 -6.15 -3.69
N ILE A 103 -0.02 -7.45 -3.57
CA ILE A 103 0.17 -8.20 -2.32
C ILE A 103 1.65 -8.20 -1.94
N ASP A 104 2.54 -8.47 -2.90
CA ASP A 104 3.99 -8.44 -2.69
C ASP A 104 4.44 -7.06 -2.16
N VAL A 105 4.00 -5.98 -2.80
CA VAL A 105 4.31 -4.62 -2.35
C VAL A 105 3.77 -4.38 -0.94
N ALA A 106 2.53 -4.75 -0.62
CA ALA A 106 1.94 -4.54 0.70
C ALA A 106 2.72 -5.27 1.82
N LEU A 107 3.27 -6.45 1.54
CA LEU A 107 4.04 -7.21 2.52
C LEU A 107 5.49 -6.75 2.68
N ALA A 108 5.98 -5.93 1.76
CA ALA A 108 7.39 -5.54 1.67
C ALA A 108 7.87 -4.68 2.86
N GLY A 109 7.03 -3.79 3.39
CA GLY A 109 7.40 -2.93 4.52
C GLY A 109 7.72 -3.75 5.77
N ARG A 110 6.85 -4.72 6.08
CA ARG A 110 7.06 -5.68 7.18
C ARG A 110 8.29 -6.56 6.94
N ALA A 111 8.47 -7.08 5.72
CA ALA A 111 9.62 -7.90 5.37
C ALA A 111 10.95 -7.13 5.55
N ALA A 112 10.99 -5.86 5.12
CA ALA A 112 12.15 -5.00 5.30
C ALA A 112 12.47 -4.74 6.78
N GLU A 113 11.47 -4.48 7.61
CA GLU A 113 11.67 -4.36 9.06
C GLU A 113 12.24 -5.65 9.67
N GLU A 114 11.69 -6.81 9.29
CA GLU A 114 12.15 -8.10 9.80
C GLU A 114 13.61 -8.38 9.42
N ILE A 115 14.00 -8.11 8.17
CA ILE A 115 15.39 -8.34 7.68
C ILE A 115 16.39 -7.47 8.46
N ILE A 116 16.04 -6.21 8.73
CA ILE A 116 16.97 -5.24 9.33
C ILE A 116 17.00 -5.35 10.86
N TYR A 117 15.85 -5.57 11.49
CA TYR A 117 15.72 -5.50 12.95
C TYR A 117 15.47 -6.86 13.63
N GLY A 118 15.16 -7.91 12.86
CA GLY A 118 14.78 -9.22 13.35
C GLY A 118 13.29 -9.32 13.70
N SER A 119 12.78 -10.54 13.78
CA SER A 119 11.35 -10.82 13.96
C SER A 119 10.76 -10.26 15.27
N ASP A 120 11.57 -10.14 16.32
CA ASP A 120 11.15 -9.60 17.63
C ASP A 120 10.93 -8.08 17.63
N LYS A 121 11.38 -7.38 16.58
CA LYS A 121 11.37 -5.91 16.50
C LYS A 121 10.49 -5.37 15.37
N ILE A 122 9.68 -6.23 14.75
CA ILE A 122 8.66 -5.82 13.79
C ILE A 122 7.64 -4.93 14.50
N THR A 123 7.27 -3.82 13.87
CA THR A 123 6.33 -2.86 14.44
C THR A 123 4.88 -3.17 14.07
N THR A 124 3.95 -2.59 14.83
CA THR A 124 2.51 -2.63 14.51
C THR A 124 2.12 -1.72 13.35
N GLY A 125 3.07 -0.98 12.76
CA GLY A 125 2.81 -0.02 11.67
C GLY A 125 2.35 -0.68 10.36
N CYS A 126 2.62 -1.98 10.18
CA CYS A 126 2.23 -2.75 9.00
C CYS A 126 0.76 -3.24 8.99
N SER A 127 -0.06 -2.87 9.98
CA SER A 127 -1.42 -3.42 10.12
C SER A 127 -2.31 -3.10 8.92
N ASN A 128 -2.23 -1.87 8.42
CA ASN A 128 -3.02 -1.40 7.27
C ASN A 128 -2.60 -2.10 5.98
N ASP A 129 -1.30 -2.37 5.79
CA ASP A 129 -0.81 -3.08 4.61
C ASP A 129 -1.23 -4.55 4.63
N LEU A 130 -1.21 -5.18 5.81
CA LEU A 130 -1.70 -6.54 6.01
C LEU A 130 -3.21 -6.65 5.77
N GLU A 131 -3.99 -5.66 6.23
CA GLU A 131 -5.43 -5.59 5.98
C GLU A 131 -5.72 -5.52 4.48
N HIS A 132 -5.12 -4.56 3.77
CA HIS A 132 -5.27 -4.42 2.32
C HIS A 132 -4.82 -5.68 1.55
N ALA A 133 -3.70 -6.29 1.95
CA ALA A 133 -3.23 -7.53 1.35
C ALA A 133 -4.25 -8.66 1.54
N THR A 134 -4.81 -8.78 2.74
CA THR A 134 -5.80 -9.81 3.07
C THR A 134 -7.10 -9.61 2.29
N GLU A 135 -7.62 -8.38 2.24
CA GLU A 135 -8.82 -8.04 1.46
C GLU A 135 -8.63 -8.36 -0.03
N LEU A 136 -7.48 -8.01 -0.60
CA LEU A 136 -7.17 -8.29 -1.99
C LEU A 136 -7.10 -9.80 -2.27
N ILE A 137 -6.49 -10.57 -1.37
CA ILE A 137 -6.45 -12.04 -1.47
C ILE A 137 -7.86 -12.63 -1.41
N MET A 138 -8.71 -12.13 -0.51
CA MET A 138 -10.10 -12.59 -0.42
C MET A 138 -10.86 -12.30 -1.72
N HIS A 139 -10.70 -11.10 -2.28
CA HIS A 139 -11.27 -10.74 -3.58
C HIS A 139 -10.76 -11.64 -4.73
N MET A 140 -9.45 -11.97 -4.73
CA MET A 140 -8.86 -12.89 -5.69
C MET A 140 -9.49 -14.28 -5.65
N ILE A 141 -9.75 -14.81 -4.46
CA ILE A 141 -10.28 -16.16 -4.27
C ILE A 141 -11.79 -16.21 -4.51
N VAL A 142 -12.54 -15.30 -3.89
CA VAL A 142 -14.01 -15.34 -3.80
C VAL A 142 -14.68 -14.74 -5.03
N ASP A 143 -14.15 -13.62 -5.54
CA ASP A 143 -14.84 -12.87 -6.59
C ASP A 143 -14.24 -13.10 -7.98
N CYS A 144 -12.92 -13.29 -8.05
CA CYS A 144 -12.18 -13.38 -9.31
C CYS A 144 -11.90 -14.81 -9.79
N GLY A 145 -12.07 -15.82 -8.92
CA GLY A 145 -11.79 -17.21 -9.27
C GLY A 145 -10.32 -17.48 -9.59
N PHE A 146 -9.38 -16.72 -9.01
CA PHE A 146 -7.93 -16.94 -9.16
C PHE A 146 -7.36 -18.01 -8.22
N SER A 147 -8.25 -18.83 -7.65
CA SER A 147 -7.92 -19.91 -6.73
C SER A 147 -8.08 -21.28 -7.39
N ASN A 148 -7.49 -22.30 -6.76
CA ASN A 148 -7.70 -23.69 -7.18
C ASN A 148 -9.06 -24.24 -6.70
N LEU A 149 -9.87 -23.43 -6.02
CA LEU A 149 -11.23 -23.79 -5.58
C LEU A 149 -12.26 -23.74 -6.71
N GLY A 150 -11.87 -23.20 -7.88
CA GLY A 150 -12.66 -23.15 -9.09
C GLY A 150 -12.96 -21.72 -9.54
N ILE A 151 -13.44 -21.61 -10.78
CA ILE A 151 -13.85 -20.33 -11.37
C ILE A 151 -15.32 -20.10 -10.99
N VAL A 152 -15.53 -19.65 -9.75
CA VAL A 152 -16.85 -19.36 -9.20
C VAL A 152 -16.83 -17.99 -8.51
N ASN A 153 -17.94 -17.28 -8.62
CA ASN A 153 -18.22 -16.09 -7.83
C ASN A 153 -19.41 -16.43 -6.93
N GLU A 154 -19.18 -16.51 -5.62
CA GLU A 154 -20.16 -16.91 -4.62
C GLU A 154 -19.95 -16.03 -3.38
N GLU A 155 -21.02 -15.51 -2.79
CA GLU A 155 -20.89 -14.60 -1.66
C GLU A 155 -20.35 -15.36 -0.43
N TYR A 156 -19.24 -14.86 0.15
CA TYR A 156 -18.54 -15.52 1.26
C TYR A 156 -19.47 -15.87 2.44
N THR A 157 -20.43 -15.00 2.75
CA THR A 157 -21.39 -15.18 3.84
C THR A 157 -22.27 -16.43 3.65
N THR A 158 -22.66 -16.70 2.40
CA THR A 158 -23.55 -17.79 1.99
C THR A 158 -22.85 -19.14 1.80
N MET A 159 -21.51 -19.13 1.76
CA MET A 159 -20.73 -20.35 1.62
C MET A 159 -20.89 -21.30 2.80
N SER A 160 -20.81 -22.60 2.52
CA SER A 160 -20.72 -23.63 3.57
C SER A 160 -19.42 -23.52 4.36
N ASP A 161 -19.44 -23.97 5.61
CA ASP A 161 -18.26 -23.92 6.50
C ASP A 161 -17.05 -24.66 5.90
N SER A 162 -17.28 -25.75 5.18
CA SER A 162 -16.22 -26.47 4.47
C SER A 162 -15.56 -25.64 3.38
N LYS A 163 -16.32 -24.80 2.65
CA LYS A 163 -15.77 -23.89 1.64
C LYS A 163 -15.04 -22.73 2.31
N LYS A 164 -15.61 -22.11 3.34
CA LYS A 164 -14.97 -21.03 4.10
C LYS A 164 -13.60 -21.45 4.63
N TYR A 165 -13.52 -22.64 5.24
CA TYR A 165 -12.25 -23.21 5.70
C TYR A 165 -11.21 -23.35 4.58
N LYS A 166 -11.63 -23.78 3.37
CA LYS A 166 -10.72 -23.89 2.22
C LYS A 166 -10.24 -22.52 1.73
N VAL A 167 -11.14 -21.54 1.68
CA VAL A 167 -10.81 -20.15 1.31
C VAL A 167 -9.79 -19.57 2.29
N GLU A 168 -10.04 -19.66 3.59
CA GLU A 168 -9.13 -19.17 4.63
C GLU A 168 -7.75 -19.84 4.55
N LYS A 169 -7.73 -21.17 4.37
CA LYS A 169 -6.48 -21.93 4.21
C LYS A 169 -5.68 -21.48 2.98
N GLU A 170 -6.35 -21.24 1.86
CA GLU A 170 -5.71 -20.76 0.64
C GLU A 170 -5.24 -19.31 0.76
N ALA A 171 -6.03 -18.45 1.42
CA ALA A 171 -5.65 -17.08 1.68
C ALA A 171 -4.35 -16.99 2.50
N ILE A 172 -4.25 -17.78 3.58
CA ILE A 172 -3.04 -17.88 4.39
C ILE A 172 -1.87 -18.41 3.56
N ALA A 173 -2.10 -19.39 2.69
CA ALA A 173 -1.05 -19.95 1.83
C ALA A 173 -0.53 -18.93 0.82
N ILE A 174 -1.40 -18.11 0.22
CA ILE A 174 -1.02 -17.03 -0.71
C ILE A 174 -0.23 -15.96 0.04
N LEU A 175 -0.73 -15.52 1.20
CA LEU A 175 -0.07 -14.52 2.04
C LEU A 175 1.34 -14.97 2.43
N HIS A 176 1.47 -16.21 2.93
CA HIS A 176 2.77 -16.78 3.29
C HIS A 176 3.70 -16.90 2.09
N SER A 177 3.19 -17.38 0.95
CA SER A 177 3.99 -17.53 -0.27
C SER A 177 4.47 -16.18 -0.80
N SER A 178 3.63 -15.14 -0.73
CA SER A 178 4.00 -13.76 -1.08
C SER A 178 5.04 -13.20 -0.12
N TYR A 179 4.84 -13.39 1.19
CA TYR A 179 5.80 -12.95 2.21
C TYR A 179 7.20 -13.56 2.02
N GLN A 180 7.28 -14.84 1.63
CA GLN A 180 8.56 -15.52 1.35
C GLN A 180 9.21 -15.04 0.04
N ARG A 181 8.45 -14.53 -0.94
CA ARG A 181 9.02 -13.98 -2.18
C ARG A 181 9.66 -12.61 -1.98
N VAL A 182 9.12 -11.81 -1.06
CA VAL A 182 9.55 -10.42 -0.84
C VAL A 182 10.62 -10.27 0.24
N ARG A 183 10.85 -11.33 1.02
CA ARG A 183 11.90 -11.41 2.03
C ARG A 183 13.22 -11.91 1.42
#